data_AF-A0A101I1L0-F1
#
_entry.id   AF-A0A101I1L0-F1
#
_cell.length_a   1.000
_cell.length_b   1.000
_cell.length_c   1.000
_cell.angle_alpha   90.00
_cell.angle_beta   90.00
_cell.angle_gamma   90.00
#
_symmetry.space_group_name_H-M   'P 1'
#
loop_
_entity.id
_entity.type
_entity.pdbx_description
1 polymer ?
#
loop_
_entity_poly.entity_id
_entity_poly.type
_entity_poly.pdbx_seq_one_letter_code
_entity_poly.pdbx_strand_id
1 'polypeptide(L)' 'MYEQIVFKAKELNLAGATVIRGILRFGADSRIHSAKLLELSIDLPIIIEIVDTREKIDNCCPL' A
#
# COMPACT_ATOMS: atom_id res chain seq x y z
N MET A 1 -0.61 6.20 -7.90
CA MET A 1 0.69 5.99 -7.23
C MET A 1 0.89 4.53 -6.79
N TYR A 2 -0.01 3.93 -6.00
CA TYR A 2 0.13 2.52 -5.57
C TYR A 2 0.10 1.49 -6.71
N GLU A 3 -0.65 1.75 -7.79
CA GLU A 3 -0.73 0.84 -8.94
C GLU A 3 0.64 0.59 -9.59
N GLN A 4 1.50 1.60 -9.64
CA GLN A 4 2.85 1.47 -10.19
C GLN A 4 3.70 0.51 -9.37
N ILE A 5 3.51 0.46 -8.05
CA ILE A 5 4.20 -0.49 -7.16
C ILE A 5 3.73 -1.91 -7.46
N VAL A 6 2.42 -2.12 -7.64
CA VAL A 6 1.85 -3.43 -7.98
C VAL A 6 2.31 -3.90 -9.36
N PHE A 7 2.30 -3.01 -10.36
CA PHE A 7 2.82 -3.33 -11.68
C PHE A 7 4.31 -3.65 -11.63
N LYS A 8 5.09 -2.92 -10.83
CA LYS A 8 6.50 -3.23 -10.67
C LYS A 8 6.74 -4.59 -10.02
N ALA A 9 5.98 -4.93 -8.99
CA ALA A 9 6.02 -6.26 -8.36
C ALA A 9 5.71 -7.38 -9.38
N LYS A 10 4.74 -7.14 -10.28
CA LYS A 10 4.40 -8.06 -11.37
C LYS A 10 5.52 -8.17 -12.41
N GLU A 11 6.12 -7.06 -12.83
CA GLU A 11 7.28 -7.04 -13.75
C GLU A 11 8.47 -7.83 -13.19
N LEU A 12 8.69 -7.75 -11.87
CA LEU A 12 9.75 -8.48 -11.16
C LEU A 12 9.41 -9.96 -10.93
N ASN A 13 8.26 -10.43 -11.43
CA ASN A 13 7.77 -11.81 -11.25
C ASN A 13 7.75 -12.24 -9.77
N LEU A 14 7.25 -11.35 -8.91
CA LEU A 14 6.96 -11.68 -7.52
C LEU A 14 5.71 -12.55 -7.41
N ALA A 15 5.65 -13.40 -6.39
CA ALA A 15 4.58 -14.39 -6.23
C ALA A 15 3.20 -13.75 -5.99
N GLY A 16 3.14 -12.60 -5.33
CA GLY A 16 1.88 -11.86 -5.17
C GLY A 16 2.05 -10.45 -4.61
N ALA A 17 1.07 -9.60 -4.91
CA ALA A 17 0.91 -8.28 -4.30
C ALA A 17 -0.56 -7.97 -4.07
N THR A 18 -0.91 -7.50 -2.88
CA THR A 18 -2.27 -7.16 -2.45
C THR A 18 -2.32 -5.70 -1.99
N VAL A 19 -3.29 -4.93 -2.49
CA VAL A 19 -3.52 -3.55 -2.05
C VAL A 19 -4.68 -3.52 -1.07
N ILE A 20 -4.43 -2.99 0.13
CA ILE A 20 -5.43 -2.80 1.18
C ILE A 20 -5.63 -1.30 1.38
N ARG A 21 -6.89 -0.86 1.29
CA ARG A 21 -7.29 0.52 1.57
C ARG A 21 -8.05 0.57 2.89
N GLY A 22 -7.49 1.23 3.89
CA GLY A 22 -8.19 1.44 5.15
C GLY A 22 -9.26 2.54 5.01
N ILE A 23 -10.31 2.42 5.82
CA ILE A 23 -11.44 3.37 5.83
C ILE A 23 -11.24 4.53 6.83
N LEU A 24 -10.32 4.34 7.78
CA LEU A 24 -9.97 5.29 8.84
C LEU A 24 -8.46 5.18 9.14
N ARG A 25 -7.84 6.29 9.57
CA ARG A 25 -6.51 6.27 10.21
C ARG A 25 -6.42 7.26 11.36
N PHE A 26 -5.47 7.01 12.25
CA PHE A 26 -5.02 7.94 13.30
C PHE A 26 -3.50 8.14 13.17
N GLY A 27 -2.99 9.34 13.47
CA GLY A 27 -1.57 9.70 13.30
C GLY A 27 -1.15 10.85 14.23
N ALA A 28 0.14 11.22 14.17
CA ALA A 28 0.78 12.17 15.09
C ALA A 28 0.08 13.54 15.21
N ASP A 29 -0.59 14.00 14.15
CA ASP A 29 -1.33 15.26 14.14
C ASP A 29 -2.74 15.18 14.79
N SER A 30 -3.06 14.07 15.48
CA SER A 30 -4.28 13.86 16.28
C SER A 30 -5.63 13.99 15.55
N ARG A 31 -5.63 14.14 14.23
CA ARG A 31 -6.87 14.19 13.41
C ARG A 31 -7.28 12.79 12.98
N ILE A 32 -8.50 12.39 13.35
CA ILE A 32 -9.13 11.20 12.80
C ILE A 32 -9.56 11.55 11.37
N HIS A 33 -8.90 10.93 10.39
CA HIS A 33 -9.33 10.99 9.00
C HIS A 33 -10.26 9.81 8.74
N SER A 34 -11.55 10.10 8.57
CA SER A 34 -12.61 9.12 8.33
C SER A 34 -13.25 9.33 6.97
N ALA A 35 -13.45 8.26 6.19
CA ALA A 35 -14.26 8.31 4.97
C ALA A 35 -15.73 8.66 5.26
N LYS A 36 -16.05 9.93 5.50
CA LYS A 36 -17.44 10.41 5.46
C LYS A 36 -17.85 10.48 3.98
N LEU A 37 -19.06 9.99 3.69
CA LEU A 37 -19.64 9.71 2.37
C LEU A 37 -19.54 10.82 1.29
N LEU A 38 -19.13 12.04 1.66
CA LEU A 38 -19.06 13.23 0.79
C LEU A 38 -17.63 13.76 0.57
N GLU A 39 -16.60 13.21 1.22
CA GLU A 39 -15.21 13.61 1.03
C GLU A 39 -14.46 12.55 0.21
N LEU A 40 -14.64 12.61 -1.11
CA LEU A 40 -14.05 11.71 -2.11
C LEU A 40 -12.50 11.76 -2.20
N SER A 41 -11.81 12.49 -1.33
CA SER A 41 -10.34 12.66 -1.41
C SER A 41 -9.64 12.78 -0.05
N ILE A 42 -10.00 11.93 0.91
CA ILE A 42 -9.21 11.84 2.15
C ILE A 42 -8.00 10.94 1.89
N ASP A 43 -6.85 11.30 2.48
CA ASP A 43 -5.60 10.51 2.57
C ASP A 43 -5.81 9.19 3.33
N LEU A 44 -6.66 8.32 2.77
CA LEU A 44 -6.95 7.00 3.29
C LEU A 44 -5.67 6.17 3.25
N PRO A 45 -5.34 5.47 4.35
CA PRO A 45 -4.11 4.68 4.40
C PRO A 45 -4.17 3.59 3.34
N ILE A 46 -3.12 3.49 2.55
CA ILE A 46 -2.91 2.39 1.62
C ILE A 46 -1.75 1.56 2.13
N ILE A 47 -1.98 0.27 2.27
CA ILE A 47 -0.96 -0.73 2.58
C ILE A 47 -0.84 -1.62 1.34
N ILE A 48 0.39 -1.89 0.91
CA ILE A 48 0.68 -2.82 -0.16
C ILE A 48 1.44 -3.98 0.47
N GLU A 49 0.83 -5.15 0.46
CA GLU A 49 1.44 -6.39 0.93
C GLU A 49 2.06 -7.11 -0.27
N ILE A 50 3.35 -7.40 -0.21
CA ILE A 50 4.08 -8.14 -1.24
C ILE A 50 4.55 -9.45 -0.62
N VAL A 51 4.29 -10.57 -1.30
CA VAL A 51 4.63 -11.92 -0.82
C VAL A 51 5.54 -12.59 -1.84
N ASP A 52 6.72 -13.01 -1.38
CA ASP A 52 7.62 -13.91 -2.10
C ASP A 52 8.64 -14.51 -1.10
N THR A 53 9.53 -15.36 -1.61
CA THR A 53 10.78 -15.80 -1.01
C THR A 53 11.65 -14.63 -0.54
N ARG A 54 12.41 -14.87 0.54
CA ARG A 54 13.29 -13.86 1.14
C ARG A 54 14.25 -13.23 0.12
N GLU A 55 14.90 -14.07 -0.69
CA GLU A 55 15.86 -13.65 -1.70
C GLU A 55 15.25 -12.65 -2.71
N LYS A 56 14.05 -12.93 -3.22
CA LYS A 56 13.37 -12.03 -4.16
C LYS A 56 12.91 -10.73 -3.50
N ILE A 57 12.48 -10.77 -2.25
CA ILE A 57 12.11 -9.56 -1.49
C ILE A 57 13.32 -8.65 -1.28
N ASP A 58 14.46 -9.21 -0.88
CA ASP A 58 15.70 -8.46 -0.68
C ASP A 58 16.22 -7.82 -1.97
N ASN A 59 16.01 -8.47 -3.12
CA ASN A 59 16.38 -7.92 -4.43
C ASN A 59 15.38 -6.88 -4.98
N CYS A 60 14.13 -6.89 -4.50
CA CYS A 60 13.08 -5.99 -4.99
C CYS A 60 13.09 -4.62 -4.28
N CYS A 61 13.51 -4.57 -3.01
CA CYS A 61 13.43 -3.37 -2.21
C CYS A 61 14.85 -2.81 -1.96
N PRO A 62 15.18 -1.58 -2.42
CA PRO A 62 16.40 -0.93 -1.97
C PRO A 62 16.20 -0.54 -0.50
N LEU A 63 16.78 -1.32 0.42
CA LEU A 63 16.99 -0.88 1.80
C LEU A 63 18.10 0.17 1.86
#